data_AF-A0A7I4YKR2-F1
#
_entry.id   AF-A0A7I4YKR2-F1
#
_cell.length_a   1.000
_cell.length_b   1.000
_cell.length_c   1.000
_cell.angle_alpha   90.00
_cell.angle_beta   90.00
_cell.angle_gamma   90.00
#
_symmetry.space_group_name_H-M   'P 1'
#
loop_
_entity.id
_entity.type
_entity.pdbx_description
1 polymer ?
#
loop_
_entity_poly.entity_id
_entity_poly.type
_entity_poly.pdbx_seq_one_letter_code
_entity_poly.pdbx_strand_id
1 'polypeptide(L)'
;MERATSAPRSTTHDILRRRRFRAAILAIIPHTLTESERQVRVDVGRKLLDRKRTVDWTSLIIAQDEKWVPYDNPYRKLQWLPIIIRREAVAKRGEHVEKKLQKQL
;
A
#
# COMPACT_ATOMS: atom_id res chain seq x y z
N MET A 1 7.26 -15.21 -20.28
CA MET A 1 7.84 -14.98 -18.93
C MET A 1 8.57 -16.24 -18.52
N GLU A 2 9.91 -16.21 -18.47
CA GLU A 2 10.69 -17.33 -17.95
C GLU A 2 10.44 -17.52 -16.45
N ARG A 3 10.33 -18.78 -16.01
CA ARG A 3 10.25 -19.09 -14.59
C ARG A 3 11.65 -18.97 -13.99
N ALA A 4 11.81 -18.19 -12.93
CA ALA A 4 13.07 -18.02 -12.21
C ALA A 4 13.59 -19.32 -11.55
N THR A 5 12.76 -20.38 -11.47
CA THR A 5 13.14 -21.68 -10.93
C THR A 5 12.40 -22.76 -11.68
N SER A 6 13.06 -23.89 -11.95
CA SER A 6 12.46 -25.06 -12.63
C SER A 6 11.43 -25.81 -11.78
N ALA A 7 11.39 -25.55 -10.47
CA ALA A 7 10.51 -26.24 -9.53
C ALA A 7 9.02 -25.87 -9.70
N PRO A 8 8.08 -26.81 -9.44
CA PRO A 8 6.65 -26.53 -9.40
C PRO A 8 6.28 -25.50 -8.32
N ARG A 9 5.20 -24.74 -8.57
CA ARG A 9 4.72 -23.69 -7.65
C ARG A 9 4.36 -24.24 -6.27
N SER A 10 3.76 -25.43 -6.21
CA SER A 10 3.43 -26.13 -4.95
C SER A 10 4.68 -26.42 -4.13
N THR A 11 5.72 -26.97 -4.76
CA THR A 11 7.01 -27.26 -4.12
C THR A 11 7.64 -26.00 -3.53
N THR A 12 7.68 -24.90 -4.29
CA THR A 12 8.20 -23.62 -3.80
C THR A 12 7.38 -23.09 -2.62
N HIS A 13 6.05 -23.16 -2.69
CA HIS A 13 5.16 -22.74 -1.61
C HIS A 13 5.40 -23.54 -0.31
N ASP A 14 5.54 -24.86 -0.42
CA ASP A 14 5.73 -25.73 0.74
C ASP A 14 7.10 -25.53 1.38
N ILE A 15 8.15 -25.33 0.57
CA ILE A 15 9.49 -24.97 1.06
C ILE A 15 9.44 -23.65 1.84
N LEU A 16 8.77 -22.63 1.31
CA LEU A 16 8.64 -21.32 1.96
C LEU A 16 7.87 -21.41 3.28
N ARG A 17 6.78 -22.17 3.33
CA ARG A 17 6.05 -22.42 4.59
C ARG A 17 6.90 -23.16 5.62
N ARG A 18 7.59 -24.23 5.21
CA ARG A 18 8.49 -25.00 6.09
C ARG A 18 9.61 -24.13 6.66
N ARG A 19 10.14 -23.20 5.84
CA ARG A 19 11.15 -22.22 6.26
C ARG A 19 10.58 -21.02 7.02
N ARG A 20 9.31 -21.06 7.45
CA ARG A 20 8.65 -20.00 8.24
C ARG A 20 8.59 -18.65 7.51
N PHE A 21 8.34 -18.68 6.19
CA PHE A 21 7.97 -17.49 5.42
C PHE A 21 6.46 -17.35 5.33
N ARG A 22 5.99 -16.10 5.21
CA ARG A 22 4.60 -15.72 4.95
C ARG A 22 4.51 -14.86 3.71
N ALA A 23 3.41 -14.97 2.99
CA ALA A 23 3.08 -14.04 1.93
C ALA A 23 2.56 -12.73 2.55
N ALA A 24 3.16 -11.60 2.19
CA ALA A 24 2.76 -10.28 2.65
C ALA A 24 2.78 -9.26 1.50
N ILE A 25 1.87 -8.29 1.56
CA ILE A 25 1.92 -7.10 0.72
C ILE A 25 2.75 -6.05 1.46
N LEU A 26 3.70 -5.43 0.76
CA LEU A 26 4.49 -4.30 1.26
C LEU A 26 3.56 -3.20 1.81
N ALA A 27 3.98 -2.56 2.89
CA ALA A 27 3.25 -1.40 3.40
C ALA A 27 3.48 -0.25 2.43
N ILE A 28 2.40 0.39 1.96
CA ILE A 28 2.54 1.62 1.18
C ILE A 28 2.24 2.80 2.07
N ILE A 29 3.23 3.68 2.21
CA ILE A 29 3.08 4.94 2.95
C ILE A 29 2.99 6.07 1.91
N PRO A 30 1.99 6.99 2.00
CA PRO A 30 1.85 8.10 1.07
C PRO A 30 3.10 9.00 1.03
N HIS A 31 3.63 9.35 2.20
CA HIS A 31 4.86 10.12 2.38
C HIS A 31 5.38 9.89 3.81
N THR A 32 6.67 10.09 4.02
CA THR A 32 7.26 10.10 5.36
C THR A 32 6.85 11.39 6.06
N LEU A 33 6.20 11.26 7.23
CA LEU A 33 5.82 12.41 8.04
C LEU A 33 7.01 12.89 8.87
N THR A 34 7.11 14.20 9.03
CA THR A 34 7.86 14.85 10.10
C THR A 34 7.13 14.69 11.44
N GLU A 35 7.83 14.88 12.56
CA GLU A 35 7.20 14.75 13.89
C GLU A 35 6.12 15.80 14.12
N SER A 36 6.28 17.01 13.58
CA SER A 36 5.26 18.07 13.66
C SER A 36 3.99 17.69 12.89
N GLU A 37 4.11 17.18 11.67
CA GLU A 37 2.97 16.70 10.88
C GLU A 37 2.26 15.52 11.57
N ARG A 38 3.04 14.62 12.18
CA ARG A 38 2.51 13.52 12.97
C ARG A 38 1.70 14.05 14.16
N GLN A 39 2.22 15.03 14.89
CA GLN A 39 1.54 15.63 16.03
C GLN A 39 0.23 16.31 15.61
N VAL A 40 0.25 17.10 14.53
CA VAL A 40 -0.96 17.73 13.98
C VAL A 40 -2.04 16.70 13.66
N ARG A 41 -1.66 15.57 13.03
CA ARG A 41 -2.61 14.49 12.72
C ARG A 41 -3.20 13.85 13.97
N VAL A 42 -2.40 13.65 15.02
CA VAL A 42 -2.87 13.11 16.31
C VAL A 42 -3.86 14.08 16.95
N ASP A 43 -3.54 15.37 16.98
CA ASP A 43 -4.38 16.38 17.63
C ASP A 43 -5.70 16.58 16.91
N VAL A 44 -5.69 16.63 15.58
CA VAL A 44 -6.92 16.69 14.77
C VAL A 44 -7.76 15.42 14.99
N GLY A 45 -7.13 14.24 14.98
CA GLY A 45 -7.81 12.97 15.23
C GLY A 45 -8.49 12.93 16.61
N ARG A 46 -7.79 13.37 17.66
CA ARG A 46 -8.35 13.48 19.02
C ARG A 46 -9.56 14.41 19.05
N LYS A 47 -9.44 15.62 18.50
CA LYS A 47 -10.55 16.60 18.46
C LYS A 47 -11.79 16.04 17.75
N LEU A 48 -11.62 15.35 16.62
CA LEU A 48 -12.72 14.76 15.87
C LEU A 48 -13.39 13.59 16.62
N LEU A 49 -12.59 12.77 17.32
CA LEU A 49 -13.10 11.69 18.16
C LEU A 49 -13.86 12.23 19.37
N ASP A 50 -13.35 13.26 20.03
CA ASP A 50 -14.03 13.89 21.17
C ASP A 50 -15.34 14.53 20.73
N ARG A 51 -15.35 15.26 19.60
CA ARG A 51 -16.56 15.82 19.00
C ARG A 51 -17.60 14.74 18.67
N LYS A 52 -17.16 13.56 18.23
CA LYS A 52 -18.06 12.44 17.90
C LYS A 52 -18.86 11.92 19.10
N ARG A 53 -18.33 12.08 20.32
CA ARG A 53 -19.00 11.63 21.56
C ARG A 53 -20.24 12.46 21.89
N THR A 54 -20.26 13.73 21.48
CA THR A 54 -21.36 14.65 21.78
C THR A 54 -22.24 14.94 20.57
N VAL A 55 -21.68 14.86 19.37
CA VAL A 55 -22.39 15.16 18.11
C VAL A 55 -22.12 14.06 17.10
N ASP A 56 -23.17 13.55 16.47
CA ASP A 56 -23.10 12.54 15.41
C ASP A 56 -22.63 13.12 14.06
N TRP A 57 -21.55 13.92 14.07
CA TRP A 57 -21.15 14.72 12.92
C TRP A 57 -20.87 13.91 11.65
N THR A 58 -20.57 12.62 11.76
CA THR A 58 -20.28 11.77 10.59
C THR A 58 -21.49 11.52 9.71
N SER A 59 -22.72 11.56 10.24
CA SER A 59 -23.93 11.46 9.41
C SER A 59 -24.18 12.71 8.58
N LEU A 60 -23.48 13.81 8.89
CA LEU A 60 -23.61 15.11 8.22
C LEU A 60 -22.46 15.40 7.27
N ILE A 61 -21.41 14.57 7.22
CA ILE A 61 -20.28 14.81 6.33
C ILE A 61 -20.71 14.52 4.89
N ILE A 62 -20.45 15.48 4.01
CA ILE A 62 -20.33 15.24 2.57
C ILE A 62 -18.85 15.36 2.23
N ALA A 63 -18.28 14.30 1.66
CA ALA A 63 -16.87 14.25 1.28
C ALA A 63 -16.76 13.98 -0.23
N GLN A 64 -15.77 14.61 -0.87
CA GLN A 64 -15.44 14.43 -2.29
C GLN A 64 -13.92 14.37 -2.43
N ASP A 65 -13.46 13.53 -3.34
CA ASP A 65 -12.06 13.44 -3.76
C ASP A 65 -11.99 12.96 -5.21
N GLU A 66 -10.96 13.36 -5.93
CA GLU A 66 -10.73 12.95 -7.31
C GLU A 66 -9.74 11.79 -7.35
N LYS A 67 -10.00 10.79 -8.21
CA LYS A 67 -9.15 9.63 -8.34
C LYS A 67 -8.96 9.23 -9.79
N TRP A 68 -7.69 9.15 -10.20
CA TRP A 68 -7.31 8.53 -11.46
C TRP A 68 -7.60 7.03 -11.45
N VAL A 69 -8.32 6.54 -12.47
CA VAL A 69 -8.57 5.11 -12.71
C VAL A 69 -7.80 4.68 -13.95
N PRO A 70 -6.68 3.94 -13.81
CA PRO A 70 -5.90 3.50 -14.95
C PRO A 70 -6.62 2.36 -15.70
N TYR A 71 -6.44 2.28 -17.02
CA TYR A 71 -6.95 1.19 -17.85
C TYR A 71 -6.35 -0.17 -17.48
N ASP A 72 -5.04 -0.18 -17.18
CA ASP A 72 -4.36 -1.35 -16.64
C ASP A 72 -4.13 -1.14 -15.14
N ASN A 73 -4.71 -2.02 -14.33
CA ASN A 73 -4.59 -2.00 -12.88
C ASN A 73 -3.92 -3.30 -12.41
N PRO A 74 -2.60 -3.45 -12.60
CA PRO A 74 -1.92 -4.68 -12.22
C PRO A 74 -1.97 -4.86 -10.70
N TYR A 75 -2.51 -6.00 -10.27
CA TYR A 75 -2.55 -6.37 -8.86
C TYR A 75 -1.15 -6.39 -8.26
N ARG A 76 -1.05 -5.96 -7.01
CA ARG A 76 0.22 -6.00 -6.27
C ARG A 76 0.67 -7.44 -6.10
N LYS A 77 1.95 -7.70 -6.36
CA LYS A 77 2.56 -9.01 -6.12
C LYS A 77 2.85 -9.16 -4.63
N LEU A 78 2.51 -10.33 -4.09
CA LEU A 78 2.89 -10.72 -2.74
C LEU A 78 4.40 -10.97 -2.70
N GLN A 79 5.05 -10.53 -1.62
CA GLN A 79 6.40 -10.92 -1.29
C GLN A 79 6.37 -12.00 -0.20
N TRP A 80 7.24 -12.99 -0.32
CA TRP A 80 7.43 -13.99 0.72
C TRP A 80 8.49 -13.48 1.69
N LEU A 81 8.07 -13.13 2.90
CA LEU A 81 8.95 -12.59 3.96
C LEU A 81 9.05 -13.59 5.11
N PRO A 82 10.20 -13.70 5.78
CA PRO A 82 10.28 -14.42 7.05
C PRO A 82 9.25 -13.88 8.03
N ILE A 83 8.63 -14.74 8.83
CA ILE A 83 7.57 -14.35 9.78
C ILE A 83 8.05 -13.30 10.79
N ILE A 84 9.35 -13.29 11.11
CA ILE A 84 9.94 -12.38 12.11
C ILE A 84 10.10 -10.96 11.52
N ILE A 85 10.28 -10.85 10.20
CA ILE A 85 10.59 -9.57 9.55
C ILE A 85 9.32 -8.78 9.31
N ARG A 86 9.32 -7.51 9.73
CA ARG A 86 8.25 -6.56 9.39
C ARG A 86 8.37 -6.21 7.92
N ARG A 87 7.22 -6.08 7.25
CA ARG A 87 7.16 -5.58 5.88
C ARG A 87 7.77 -4.18 5.82
N GLU A 88 8.64 -3.95 4.86
CA GLU A 88 9.17 -2.62 4.61
C GLU A 88 8.08 -1.70 4.09
N ALA A 89 8.17 -0.44 4.49
CA ALA A 89 7.34 0.62 3.96
C ALA A 89 7.95 1.12 2.66
N VAL A 90 7.20 0.99 1.57
CA VAL A 90 7.57 1.53 0.27
C VAL A 90 6.72 2.77 0.02
N ALA A 91 7.34 3.85 -0.44
CA ALA A 91 6.59 5.04 -0.85
C ALA A 91 5.58 4.68 -1.94
N LYS A 92 4.40 5.30 -1.91
CA LYS A 92 3.43 5.18 -3.02
C LYS A 92 4.18 5.58 -4.30
N ARG A 93 4.18 4.69 -5.31
CA ARG A 93 4.79 5.00 -6.60
C ARG A 93 4.23 6.32 -7.11
N GLY A 94 5.12 7.23 -7.53
CA GLY A 94 4.73 8.52 -8.12
C GLY A 94 3.76 8.31 -9.28
N GLU A 95 2.83 9.23 -9.43
CA GLU A 95 1.79 9.14 -10.46
C GLU A 95 2.38 9.31 -11.86
N HIS A 96 1.79 8.53 -12.78
CA HIS A 96 1.87 8.56 -14.24
C HIS A 96 3.19 9.00 -14.88
N VAL A 97 4.00 8.03 -15.34
CA VAL A 97 5.00 8.33 -16.38
C VAL A 97 4.24 8.76 -17.62
N GLU A 98 4.47 9.98 -18.11
CA GLU A 98 3.95 10.45 -19.39
C GLU A 98 4.20 9.37 -20.46
N LYS A 99 3.16 8.93 -21.17
CA LYS A 99 3.35 8.05 -22.33
C LYS A 99 4.06 8.87 -23.40
N LYS A 100 5.39 8.85 -23.41
CA LYS A 100 6.16 9.37 -24.56
C LYS A 100 5.73 8.55 -25.78
N LEU A 101 5.05 9.20 -26.73
CA LEU A 101 4.85 8.65 -28.07
C LEU A 101 6.24 8.34 -28.63
N GLN A 102 6.56 7.06 -28.78
CA GLN A 102 7.68 6.66 -29.63
C GLN A 102 7.32 7.10 -31.05
N LYS A 103 7.88 8.24 -31.48
CA LYS A 103 7.91 8.58 -32.89
C LYS A 103 8.75 7.51 -33.57
N GLN A 104 8.09 6.63 -34.31
CA GLN A 104 8.75 5.74 -35.26
C GLN A 104 9.33 6.65 -36.35
N LEU A 105 10.65 6.67 -36.46
CA LEU A 105 11.38 7.06 -37.67
C LEU A 105 11.99 5.79 -38.25
#